data_AF-H9FGT1-F1
#
_entry.id   AF-H9FGT1-F1
#
_cell.length_a   1.000
_cell.length_b   1.000
_cell.length_c   1.000
_cell.angle_alpha   90.00
_cell.angle_beta   90.00
_cell.angle_gamma   90.00
#
_symmetry.space_group_name_H-M   'P 1'
#
loop_
_entity.id
_entity.type
_entity.pdbx_description
1 polymer ?
#
loop_
_entity_poly.entity_id
_entity_poly.type
_entity_poly.pdbx_seq_one_letter_code
_entity_poly.pdbx_strand_id
1 'polypeptide(L)' 'PQDGSYPRQTDHDDHECCERVVINISGLRFETQLKTLAQFPNTLLGNPKKRMRYFDPLRNEYFFDRNRPSFDAI' A
#
# COMPACT_ATOMS: atom_id res chain seq x y z
N PRO A 1 9.27 40.39 -25.50
CA PRO A 1 8.77 40.58 -24.12
C PRO A 1 8.01 39.33 -23.66
N GLN A 2 8.60 38.66 -22.66
CA GLN A 2 8.06 37.73 -21.64
C GLN A 2 6.54 37.52 -21.60
N ASP A 3 5.97 36.39 -21.18
CA ASP A 3 6.43 35.08 -20.71
C ASP A 3 5.11 34.39 -20.31
N GLY A 4 4.91 33.11 -20.60
CA GLY A 4 3.64 32.46 -20.25
C GLY A 4 3.55 30.98 -20.53
N SER A 5 4.69 30.31 -20.69
CA SER A 5 4.77 28.86 -20.67
C SER A 5 5.05 28.40 -19.25
N TYR A 6 4.00 28.23 -18.45
CA TYR A 6 4.07 27.42 -17.22
C TYR A 6 3.38 26.07 -17.46
N PRO A 7 4.02 24.96 -17.06
CA PRO A 7 3.72 23.64 -17.56
C PRO A 7 2.46 23.04 -16.92
N ARG A 8 1.88 22.06 -17.63
CA ARG A 8 0.75 21.20 -17.23
C ARG A 8 0.73 20.88 -15.73
N GLN A 9 -0.29 21.36 -15.03
CA GLN A 9 -0.70 20.79 -13.74
C GLN A 9 -1.56 19.54 -14.00
N THR A 10 -0.94 18.42 -14.38
CA THR A 10 -1.60 17.10 -14.40
C THR A 10 -0.60 16.03 -13.98
N ASP A 11 -0.11 16.08 -12.74
CA ASP A 11 0.84 15.08 -12.22
C ASP A 11 0.55 14.69 -10.76
N HIS A 12 -0.67 14.92 -10.25
CA HIS A 12 -0.97 14.69 -8.82
C HIS A 12 -2.06 13.65 -8.52
N ASP A 13 -2.52 12.86 -9.50
CA ASP A 13 -3.55 11.83 -9.25
C ASP A 13 -3.18 10.43 -9.79
N ASP A 14 -2.23 10.32 -10.72
CA ASP A 14 -1.78 9.03 -11.28
C ASP A 14 -0.75 8.30 -10.41
N HIS A 15 -0.33 8.87 -9.28
CA HIS A 15 0.67 8.24 -8.41
C HIS A 15 0.05 7.35 -7.34
N GLU A 16 -1.16 7.66 -6.84
CA GLU A 16 -1.86 6.79 -5.87
C GLU A 16 -2.32 5.47 -6.49
N CYS A 17 -2.57 5.45 -7.81
CA CYS A 17 -3.00 4.24 -8.49
C CYS A 17 -1.84 3.24 -8.73
N CYS A 18 -0.59 3.69 -8.61
CA CYS A 18 0.62 2.92 -8.90
C CYS A 18 1.47 2.56 -7.67
N GLU A 19 1.10 3.03 -6.47
CA GLU A 19 1.86 2.75 -5.26
C GLU A 19 1.86 1.24 -4.98
N ARG A 20 3.04 0.62 -5.12
CA ARG A 20 3.25 -0.79 -4.80
C ARG A 20 3.49 -0.95 -3.31
N VAL A 21 2.88 -1.98 -2.75
CA VAL A 21 3.04 -2.36 -1.35
C VAL A 21 3.47 -3.81 -1.25
N VAL A 22 4.42 -4.07 -0.36
CA VAL A 22 4.92 -5.40 -0.03
C VAL A 22 4.26 -5.88 1.25
N ILE A 23 3.75 -7.09 1.24
CA ILE A 23 3.14 -7.76 2.39
C ILE A 23 3.93 -9.03 2.64
N ASN A 24 4.62 -9.09 3.77
CA ASN A 24 5.39 -10.24 4.23
C ASN A 24 4.60 -11.00 5.30
N ILE A 25 4.22 -12.24 5.00
CA ILE A 25 3.55 -13.16 5.90
C ILE A 25 4.56 -14.24 6.33
N SER A 26 5.12 -14.10 7.53
CA SER A 26 6.08 -15.08 8.11
C SER A 26 7.22 -15.49 7.15
N GLY A 27 7.72 -14.56 6.35
CA GLY A 27 8.79 -14.76 5.36
C GLY A 27 8.32 -14.85 3.90
N LEU A 28 7.03 -15.10 3.64
CA LEU A 28 6.46 -15.13 2.31
C LEU A 28 6.02 -13.73 1.88
N ARG A 29 6.58 -13.21 0.79
CA ARG A 29 6.30 -11.86 0.29
C ARG A 29 5.30 -11.87 -0.86
N PHE A 30 4.32 -11.00 -0.74
CA PHE A 30 3.35 -10.67 -1.77
C PHE A 30 3.49 -9.21 -2.13
N GLU A 31 3.47 -8.91 -3.43
CA GLU A 31 3.44 -7.54 -3.93
C GLU A 31 2.06 -7.27 -4.52
N THR A 32 1.49 -6.12 -4.18
CA THR A 32 0.25 -5.65 -4.77
C THR A 32 0.24 -4.12 -4.86
N GLN A 33 -0.85 -3.55 -5.34
CA GLN A 33 -1.04 -2.10 -5.41
C GLN A 33 -1.88 -1.62 -4.23
N LEU A 34 -1.60 -0.42 -3.73
CA LEU A 34 -2.35 0.17 -2.63
C LEU A 34 -3.84 0.29 -2.96
N LYS A 35 -4.16 0.62 -4.22
CA LYS A 35 -5.55 0.65 -4.72
C LYS A 35 -6.27 -0.69 -4.56
N THR A 36 -5.57 -1.82 -4.68
CA THR A 36 -6.16 -3.15 -4.50
C THR A 36 -6.63 -3.34 -3.07
N LEU A 37 -5.85 -2.86 -2.10
CA LEU A 37 -6.21 -2.91 -0.69
C LEU A 37 -7.36 -1.93 -0.37
N ALA A 38 -7.31 -0.74 -0.97
CA ALA A 38 -8.30 0.32 -0.78
C ALA A 38 -9.71 -0.06 -1.26
N GLN A 39 -9.86 -1.05 -2.15
CA GLN A 39 -11.17 -1.59 -2.57
C GLN A 39 -11.99 -2.12 -1.39
N PHE A 40 -11.33 -2.56 -0.31
CA PHE A 40 -11.99 -3.11 0.87
C PHE A 40 -11.56 -2.36 2.14
N PRO A 41 -11.99 -1.10 2.34
CA PRO A 41 -11.46 -0.20 3.39
C PRO A 41 -11.77 -0.67 4.82
N ASN A 42 -12.71 -1.59 4.99
CA ASN A 42 -13.07 -2.14 6.30
C ASN A 42 -12.13 -3.26 6.76
N THR A 43 -11.36 -3.85 5.84
CA THR A 43 -10.37 -4.90 6.12
C THR A 43 -9.15 -4.33 6.85
N LEU A 44 -8.30 -5.22 7.37
CA LEU A 44 -7.05 -4.81 8.02
C LEU A 44 -6.11 -4.09 7.04
N LEU A 45 -5.92 -4.65 5.85
CA LEU A 45 -5.02 -4.11 4.83
C LEU A 45 -5.60 -2.89 4.10
N GLY A 46 -6.92 -2.83 3.94
CA GLY A 46 -7.59 -1.69 3.30
C GLY A 46 -7.65 -0.45 4.19
N ASN A 47 -7.67 -0.62 5.51
CA ASN A 47 -7.72 0.52 6.44
C ASN A 47 -6.30 1.04 6.75
N PRO A 48 -5.95 2.29 6.38
CA PRO A 48 -4.62 2.86 6.62
C PRO A 48 -4.22 2.83 8.10
N LYS A 49 -5.14 3.11 9.01
CA LYS A 49 -4.87 3.14 10.45
C LYS A 49 -4.63 1.74 11.02
N LYS A 50 -5.31 0.71 10.49
CA LYS A 50 -5.11 -0.68 10.93
C LYS A 50 -3.80 -1.25 10.40
N ARG A 51 -3.50 -1.06 9.10
CA ARG A 51 -2.28 -1.60 8.47
C ARG A 51 -0.99 -0.94 8.98
N MET A 52 -1.04 0.33 9.37
CA MET A 52 0.12 1.07 9.87
C MET A 52 0.77 0.40 11.09
N ARG A 53 0.01 -0.34 11.90
CA ARG A 53 0.53 -1.10 13.05
C ARG A 53 1.45 -2.27 12.67
N TYR A 54 1.39 -2.71 11.41
CA TYR A 54 2.14 -3.85 10.88
C TYR A 54 3.23 -3.42 9.89
N PHE A 55 3.40 -2.10 9.68
CA PHE A 55 4.38 -1.59 8.75
C PHE A 55 5.77 -1.59 9.38
N ASP A 56 6.73 -2.24 8.71
CA ASP A 56 8.15 -2.18 9.03
C ASP A 56 8.83 -1.11 8.15
N PRO A 57 9.19 0.06 8.72
CA PRO A 57 9.79 1.15 7.96
C PRO A 57 11.21 0.85 7.48
N LEU A 58 11.92 -0.10 8.09
CA LEU A 58 13.28 -0.46 7.66
C LEU A 58 13.26 -1.26 6.37
N ARG A 59 12.21 -2.06 6.18
CA ARG A 59 12.04 -2.97 5.04
C ARG A 59 11.02 -2.46 4.03
N ASN A 60 10.30 -1.38 4.35
CA ASN A 60 9.21 -0.83 3.56
C ASN A 60 8.15 -1.90 3.22
N GLU A 61 7.85 -2.78 4.17
CA GLU A 61 6.90 -3.88 4.00
C GLU A 61 5.95 -4.02 5.19
N TYR A 62 4.74 -4.51 4.96
CA TYR A 62 3.84 -4.90 6.04
C TYR A 62 4.21 -6.31 6.50
N PHE A 63 4.61 -6.48 7.76
CA PHE A 63 4.99 -7.76 8.32
C PHE A 63 3.89 -8.32 9.22
N PHE A 64 3.53 -9.58 8.96
CA PHE A 64 2.60 -10.34 9.77
C PHE A 64 3.29 -11.61 10.26
N ASP A 65 3.53 -11.65 11.58
CA ASP A 65 3.94 -12.87 12.27
C ASP A 65 2.70 -13.72 12.56
N ARG A 66 2.17 -14.37 11.53
CA ARG A 66 1.00 -15.24 11.68
C ARG A 66 1.48 -16.55 12.31
N ASN A 67 1.00 -16.87 13.51
CA ASN A 67 0.95 -18.26 13.94
C ASN A 67 0.08 -19.03 12.92
N ARG A 68 0.52 -20.21 12.48
CA ARG A 68 0.03 -20.91 11.28
C ARG A 68 -1.48 -21.26 11.20
N PRO A 69 -2.33 -21.29 12.26
CA PRO A 69 -3.71 -21.78 12.12
C PRO A 69 -4.80 -20.72 11.85
N SER A 70 -4.47 -19.47 11.45
CA SER A 70 -5.50 -18.41 11.28
C SER A 70 -5.57 -17.78 9.87
N PHE A 71 -5.06 -18.44 8.84
CA PHE A 71 -5.00 -17.89 7.46
C PHE A 71 -5.76 -18.70 6.40
N ASP A 72 -6.69 -19.58 6.76
CA ASP A 72 -7.57 -20.22 5.76
C ASP A 72 -8.83 -19.39 5.40
N ALA A 73 -8.94 -18.14 5.86
CA ALA A 73 -10.18 -17.35 5.72
C ALA A 73 -10.01 -15.86 5.38
N ILE A 74 -8.87 -15.45 4.81
CA ILE A 74 -8.71 -14.09 4.23
C ILE A 74 -8.65 -14.19 2.72
#